data_AF-A0A0T7SBJ4-F1
#
_entry.id   AF-A0A0T7SBJ4-F1
#
_cell.length_a   1.000
_cell.length_b   1.000
_cell.length_c   1.000
_cell.angle_alpha   90.00
_cell.angle_beta   90.00
_cell.angle_gamma   90.00
#
_symmetry.space_group_name_H-M   'P 1'
#
loop_
_entity.id
_entity.type
_entity.pdbx_description
1 polymer ?
#
loop_
_entity_poly.entity_id
_entity_poly.type
_entity_poly.pdbx_seq_one_letter_code
_entity_poly.pdbx_strand_id
1 'polypeptide(L)'
;MSNSKKPLTAKCFNCLKSLTVKYVRATHTYSQKNHWGYWTGAEENRGYYVCDQCLFRLYHNYKWEFRRMIPNKKKQVLLRQYILSGVIKGKIEPIFNKIKNEEIRVRVDAEHQPKRKKVWRKNNFHKGIN
;
A
#
# COMPACT_ATOMS: atom_id res chain seq x y z
N MET A 1 13.24 -1.47 -45.25
CA MET A 1 12.79 -2.51 -44.27
C MET A 1 12.60 -1.84 -42.92
N SER A 2 11.36 -1.65 -42.45
CA SER A 2 11.08 -1.04 -41.16
C SER A 2 11.41 -2.02 -40.02
N ASN A 3 12.62 -1.89 -39.46
CA ASN A 3 13.14 -2.73 -38.39
C ASN A 3 12.38 -2.44 -37.08
N SER A 4 11.21 -3.05 -36.94
CA SER A 4 10.34 -2.86 -35.78
C SER A 4 10.90 -3.63 -34.61
N LYS A 5 11.62 -2.94 -33.71
CA LYS A 5 12.09 -3.56 -32.47
C LYS A 5 10.91 -4.16 -31.71
N LYS A 6 11.06 -5.42 -31.29
CA LYS A 6 10.04 -6.16 -30.54
C LYS A 6 9.86 -5.52 -29.15
N PRO A 7 8.66 -5.64 -28.53
CA PRO A 7 8.49 -5.28 -27.13
C PRO A 7 9.48 -6.03 -26.24
N LEU A 8 9.99 -5.35 -25.21
CA LEU A 8 10.91 -5.93 -24.23
C LEU A 8 10.11 -6.58 -23.11
N THR A 9 10.53 -7.76 -22.66
CA THR A 9 10.02 -8.37 -21.43
C THR A 9 10.95 -8.00 -20.27
N ALA A 10 10.40 -7.45 -19.19
CA ALA A 10 11.13 -7.07 -17.99
C ALA A 10 10.39 -7.54 -16.73
N LYS A 11 11.07 -7.54 -15.58
CA LYS A 11 10.43 -7.78 -14.27
C LYS A 11 10.20 -6.44 -13.55
N CYS A 12 9.05 -6.31 -12.92
CA CYS A 12 8.74 -5.14 -12.10
C CYS A 12 9.65 -5.16 -10.86
N PHE A 13 10.40 -4.09 -10.60
CA PHE A 13 11.31 -4.07 -9.46
C PHE A 13 10.56 -4.16 -8.11
N ASN A 14 9.31 -3.70 -8.06
CA ASN A 14 8.53 -3.66 -6.82
C ASN A 14 7.77 -4.96 -6.52
N CYS A 15 7.16 -5.59 -7.53
CA CYS A 15 6.33 -6.80 -7.33
C CYS A 15 6.86 -8.05 -8.03
N LEU A 16 8.02 -7.95 -8.69
CA LEU A 16 8.72 -9.03 -9.41
C LEU A 16 7.94 -9.70 -10.56
N LYS A 17 6.68 -9.32 -10.79
CA LYS A 17 5.88 -9.80 -11.92
C LYS A 17 6.47 -9.34 -13.25
N SER A 18 6.41 -10.22 -14.24
CA SER A 18 6.79 -9.89 -15.62
C SER A 18 5.86 -8.82 -16.20
N LEU A 19 6.43 -7.91 -16.99
CA LEU A 19 5.72 -6.90 -17.75
C LEU A 19 6.32 -6.76 -19.15
N THR A 20 5.49 -6.28 -20.08
CA THR A 20 5.91 -5.97 -21.44
C THR A 20 6.09 -4.47 -21.61
N VAL A 21 7.30 -4.06 -22.00
CA VAL A 21 7.67 -2.67 -22.28
C VAL A 21 7.57 -2.44 -23.79
N LYS A 22 6.61 -1.62 -24.20
CA LYS A 22 6.37 -1.32 -25.61
C LYS A 22 7.51 -0.46 -26.17
N TYR A 23 7.96 -0.78 -27.37
CA TYR A 23 8.85 0.07 -28.15
C TYR A 23 8.03 1.15 -28.86
N VAL A 24 8.43 2.41 -28.73
CA VAL A 24 7.78 3.58 -29.34
C VAL A 24 8.55 3.93 -30.60
N ARG A 25 7.93 3.69 -31.77
CA ARG A 25 8.59 3.92 -33.08
C ARG A 25 8.96 5.37 -33.28
N ALA A 26 8.04 6.31 -32.98
CA ALA A 26 8.25 7.74 -33.19
C ALA A 26 9.50 8.29 -32.48
N THR A 27 9.82 7.77 -31.29
CA THR A 27 10.98 8.23 -30.50
C THR A 27 12.17 7.28 -30.60
N HIS A 28 12.05 6.16 -31.32
CA HIS A 28 13.06 5.11 -31.40
C HIS A 28 13.52 4.56 -30.04
N THR A 29 12.68 4.65 -29.00
CA THR A 29 13.00 4.24 -27.63
C THR A 29 11.89 3.36 -27.03
N TYR A 30 12.20 2.64 -25.95
CA TYR A 30 11.17 1.99 -25.15
C TYR A 30 10.32 3.02 -24.39
N SER A 31 9.08 2.64 -24.08
CA SER A 31 8.13 3.48 -23.37
C SER A 31 8.68 3.89 -22.00
N GLN A 32 8.84 5.19 -21.82
CA GLN A 32 9.27 5.80 -20.56
C GLN A 32 8.30 5.52 -19.41
N LYS A 33 7.03 5.23 -19.72
CA LYS A 33 5.99 4.91 -18.73
C LYS A 33 6.40 3.79 -17.78
N ASN A 34 7.06 2.75 -18.29
CA ASN A 34 7.44 1.59 -17.49
C ASN A 34 8.84 1.73 -16.89
N HIS A 35 9.53 2.84 -17.11
CA HIS A 35 10.89 3.06 -16.66
C HIS A 35 10.90 3.83 -15.33
N TRP A 36 11.41 3.22 -14.26
CA TRP A 36 11.34 3.83 -12.94
C TRP A 36 12.22 5.08 -12.83
N GLY A 37 13.43 5.04 -13.38
CA GLY A 37 14.30 6.21 -13.47
C GLY A 37 13.71 7.38 -14.25
N TYR A 38 12.77 7.12 -15.18
CA TYR A 38 12.05 8.21 -15.84
C TYR A 38 11.18 8.97 -14.83
N TRP A 39 10.49 8.30 -13.92
CA TRP A 39 9.63 8.95 -12.94
C TRP A 39 10.43 9.66 -11.85
N THR A 40 11.42 8.98 -11.27
CA THR A 40 12.22 9.54 -10.17
C THR A 40 13.20 10.61 -10.65
N GLY A 41 13.68 10.51 -11.89
CA GLY A 41 14.78 11.33 -12.40
C GLY A 41 16.15 10.99 -11.80
N ALA A 42 16.23 9.88 -11.05
CA ALA A 42 17.44 9.44 -10.38
C ALA A 42 18.23 8.47 -11.27
N GLU A 43 19.54 8.68 -11.38
CA GLU A 43 20.42 7.94 -12.30
C GLU A 43 20.50 6.46 -11.92
N GLU A 44 20.62 6.20 -10.61
CA GLU A 44 20.65 4.88 -10.02
C GLU A 44 19.40 4.06 -10.33
N ASN A 45 18.30 4.73 -10.72
CA ASN A 45 17.03 4.08 -11.03
C ASN A 45 16.83 3.81 -12.53
N ARG A 46 17.78 4.14 -13.40
CA ARG A 46 17.64 3.96 -14.86
C ARG A 46 17.58 2.49 -15.31
N GLY A 47 17.96 1.52 -14.49
CA GLY A 47 17.85 0.10 -14.84
C GLY A 47 16.50 -0.52 -14.50
N TYR A 48 15.67 0.14 -13.70
CA TYR A 48 14.50 -0.48 -13.09
C TYR A 48 13.23 -0.24 -13.88
N TYR A 49 12.41 -1.31 -13.97
CA TYR A 49 11.11 -1.27 -14.62
C TYR A 49 9.98 -1.42 -13.62
N VAL A 50 8.87 -0.72 -13.86
CA VAL A 50 7.69 -0.74 -12.99
C VAL A 50 6.44 -1.04 -13.81
N CYS A 51 5.58 -1.92 -13.27
CA CYS A 51 4.32 -2.26 -13.90
C CYS A 51 3.22 -1.23 -13.56
N ASP A 52 2.19 -1.19 -14.40
CA ASP A 52 1.06 -0.28 -14.26
C ASP A 52 0.37 -0.42 -12.90
N GLN A 53 0.20 -1.66 -12.40
CA GLN A 53 -0.40 -1.92 -11.09
C GLN A 53 0.40 -1.27 -9.95
N CYS A 54 1.74 -1.30 -10.00
CA CYS A 54 2.58 -0.71 -8.95
C CYS A 54 2.55 0.82 -9.00
N LEU A 55 2.57 1.42 -10.20
CA LEU A 55 2.40 2.87 -10.36
C LEU A 55 1.02 3.33 -9.87
N PHE A 56 -0.03 2.58 -10.20
CA PHE A 56 -1.39 2.86 -9.78
C PHE A 56 -1.51 2.82 -8.24
N ARG A 57 -0.96 1.76 -7.61
CA ARG A 57 -0.93 1.64 -6.14
C ARG A 57 -0.12 2.75 -5.48
N LEU A 58 1.04 3.10 -6.03
CA LEU A 58 1.86 4.18 -5.50
C LEU A 58 1.05 5.49 -5.44
N TYR A 59 0.33 5.83 -6.51
CA TYR A 59 -0.48 7.05 -6.56
C TYR A 59 -1.70 7.01 -5.62
N HIS A 60 -2.46 5.92 -5.60
CA HIS A 60 -3.72 5.86 -4.83
C HIS A 60 -3.53 5.53 -3.35
N ASN A 61 -2.64 4.59 -3.03
CA ASN A 61 -2.52 4.03 -1.68
C ASN A 61 -1.40 4.68 -0.87
N TYR A 62 -0.37 5.20 -1.53
CA TYR A 62 0.86 5.67 -0.89
C TYR A 62 1.20 7.10 -1.34
N LYS A 63 0.25 8.03 -1.15
CA LYS A 63 0.36 9.42 -1.66
C LYS A 63 1.61 10.15 -1.15
N TRP A 64 2.03 9.89 0.09
CA TRP A 64 3.22 10.51 0.66
C TRP A 64 4.50 9.98 0.01
N GLU A 65 4.62 8.66 -0.12
CA GLU A 65 5.71 7.99 -0.81
C GLU A 65 5.77 8.40 -2.28
N PHE A 66 4.62 8.50 -2.96
CA PHE A 66 4.52 9.00 -4.33
C PHE A 66 5.17 10.37 -4.47
N ARG A 67 4.81 11.33 -3.60
CA ARG A 67 5.38 12.69 -3.61
C ARG A 67 6.87 12.69 -3.32
N ARG A 68 7.34 11.82 -2.41
CA ARG A 68 8.75 11.69 -2.04
C ARG A 68 9.58 11.06 -3.17
N MET A 69 9.09 9.98 -3.76
CA MET A 69 9.81 9.19 -4.77
C MET A 69 9.81 9.85 -6.15
N ILE A 70 8.78 10.62 -6.48
CA ILE A 70 8.66 11.36 -7.74
C ILE A 70 8.71 12.85 -7.40
N PRO A 71 9.89 13.42 -7.12
CA PRO A 71 9.99 14.80 -6.62
C PRO A 71 9.58 15.85 -7.67
N ASN A 72 9.71 15.52 -8.96
CA ASN A 72 9.37 16.46 -10.04
C ASN A 72 7.85 16.62 -10.21
N LYS A 73 7.33 17.82 -9.91
CA LYS A 73 5.90 18.15 -10.02
C LYS A 73 5.31 17.91 -11.41
N LYS A 74 6.05 18.18 -12.51
CA LYS A 74 5.56 17.93 -13.88
C LYS A 74 5.34 16.43 -14.11
N LYS A 75 6.24 15.58 -13.60
CA LYS A 75 6.10 14.12 -13.69
C LYS A 75 4.96 13.59 -12.81
N GLN A 76 4.74 14.19 -11.63
CA GLN A 76 3.58 13.85 -10.81
C GLN A 76 2.26 14.14 -11.54
N VAL A 77 2.15 15.31 -12.17
CA VAL A 77 0.96 15.70 -12.96
C VAL A 77 0.78 14.76 -14.16
N LEU A 78 1.84 14.46 -14.90
CA LEU A 78 1.79 13.54 -16.04
C LEU A 78 1.35 12.12 -15.62
N LEU A 79 1.90 11.60 -14.52
CA LEU A 79 1.51 10.29 -14.00
C LEU A 79 0.03 10.27 -13.58
N ARG A 80 -0.44 11.32 -12.90
CA ARG A 80 -1.87 11.49 -12.58
C ARG A 80 -2.72 11.50 -13.85
N GLN A 81 -2.31 12.23 -14.89
CA GLN A 81 -3.03 12.27 -16.16
C GLN A 81 -3.10 10.89 -16.81
N TYR A 82 -2.01 10.11 -16.79
CA TYR A 82 -1.98 8.75 -17.32
C TYR A 82 -2.91 7.80 -16.56
N ILE A 83 -3.05 7.96 -15.26
CA ILE A 83 -4.00 7.19 -14.46
C ILE A 83 -5.43 7.59 -14.82
N LEU A 84 -5.72 8.89 -14.87
CA LEU A 84 -7.07 9.40 -15.18
C LEU A 84 -7.53 9.07 -16.61
N SER A 85 -6.61 9.07 -17.58
CA SER A 85 -6.90 8.68 -18.97
C SER A 85 -6.91 7.17 -19.21
N GLY A 86 -6.62 6.36 -18.19
CA GLY A 86 -6.58 4.90 -18.28
C GLY A 86 -5.37 4.34 -19.04
N VAL A 87 -4.33 5.14 -19.28
CA VAL A 87 -3.04 4.68 -19.83
C VAL A 87 -2.28 3.82 -18.82
N ILE A 88 -2.40 4.14 -17.53
CA ILE A 88 -1.97 3.30 -16.41
C ILE A 88 -3.22 2.76 -15.72
N LYS A 89 -3.37 1.44 -15.68
CA LYS A 89 -4.51 0.76 -15.06
C LYS A 89 -4.06 -0.08 -13.87
N GLY A 90 -4.91 -0.16 -12.87
CA GLY A 90 -4.72 -1.05 -11.74
C GLY A 90 -5.97 -1.22 -10.90
N LYS A 91 -5.86 -2.06 -9.87
CA LYS A 91 -6.88 -2.24 -8.83
C LYS A 91 -6.41 -1.57 -7.55
N ILE A 92 -7.32 -0.88 -6.86
CA ILE A 92 -7.07 -0.39 -5.50
C ILE A 92 -7.02 -1.63 -4.59
N GLU A 93 -5.96 -1.74 -3.80
CA GLU A 93 -5.91 -2.70 -2.70
C GLU A 93 -6.30 -1.98 -1.41
N PRO A 94 -7.08 -2.62 -0.52
CA PRO A 94 -7.37 -2.03 0.78
C PRO A 94 -6.05 -1.87 1.57
N ILE A 95 -5.76 -0.66 2.04
CA ILE A 95 -4.54 -0.34 2.80
C ILE A 95 -4.51 -1.11 4.12
N PHE A 96 -5.68 -1.28 4.72
CA PHE A 96 -5.91 -2.19 5.83
C PHE A 96 -6.73 -3.34 5.26
N ASN A 97 -6.17 -4.55 5.23
CA ASN A 97 -7.02 -5.72 5.20
C ASN A 97 -7.98 -5.54 6.38
N LYS A 98 -9.28 -5.40 6.12
CA LYS A 98 -10.27 -5.61 7.17
C LYS A 98 -9.89 -6.94 7.78
N ILE A 99 -9.33 -6.90 8.99
CA ILE A 99 -9.27 -8.06 9.87
C ILE A 99 -10.69 -8.60 9.77
N LYS A 100 -10.86 -9.79 9.18
CA LYS A 100 -12.18 -10.40 9.12
C LYS A 100 -12.64 -10.45 10.56
N ASN A 101 -13.76 -9.79 10.84
CA ASN A 101 -14.37 -9.63 12.17
C ASN A 101 -14.93 -10.97 12.70
N GLU A 102 -14.17 -12.06 12.58
CA GLU A 102 -14.49 -13.36 13.19
C GLU A 102 -13.59 -13.67 14.38
N GLU A 103 -12.42 -13.01 14.53
CA GLU A 103 -11.54 -13.20 15.69
C GLU A 103 -11.76 -12.18 16.83
N ILE A 104 -12.39 -11.03 16.57
CA ILE A 104 -12.79 -10.05 17.60
C ILE A 104 -14.20 -10.36 18.13
N ARG A 105 -14.50 -11.63 18.36
CA ARG A 105 -15.60 -12.05 19.24
C ARG A 105 -15.10 -12.83 20.45
N VAL A 106 -13.80 -13.13 20.52
CA VAL A 106 -13.23 -14.03 21.54
C VAL A 106 -12.65 -13.27 22.76
N ARG A 107 -12.82 -11.95 22.86
CA ARG A 107 -12.19 -11.17 23.96
C ARG A 107 -13.09 -10.19 24.73
N VAL A 108 -14.41 -10.25 24.57
CA VAL A 108 -15.32 -9.41 25.37
C VAL A 108 -15.98 -10.19 26.53
N ASP A 109 -15.84 -11.52 26.58
CA ASP A 109 -16.56 -12.34 27.57
C ASP A 109 -15.75 -12.69 28.83
N ALA A 110 -14.60 -12.05 29.06
CA ALA A 110 -13.72 -12.38 30.19
C ALA A 110 -13.45 -11.19 31.11
N GLU A 111 -14.45 -10.36 31.43
CA GLU A 111 -14.39 -9.49 32.62
C GLU A 111 -15.76 -8.88 32.97
N HIS A 112 -16.72 -9.74 33.34
CA HIS A 112 -17.89 -9.31 34.10
C HIS A 112 -18.24 -10.30 35.22
N GLN A 113 -17.33 -10.44 36.19
CA GLN A 113 -17.72 -10.97 37.50
C GLN A 113 -18.36 -9.86 38.34
N PRO A 114 -19.57 -10.05 38.89
CA PRO A 114 -20.19 -9.09 39.78
C PRO A 114 -19.54 -9.07 41.18
N LYS A 115 -19.43 -7.84 41.69
CA LYS A 115 -18.88 -7.35 42.97
C LYS A 115 -19.21 -8.24 44.20
N ARG A 116 -18.19 -8.56 45.03
CA ARG A 116 -18.39 -8.82 46.47
C ARG A 116 -17.90 -7.63 47.30
N LYS A 117 -18.86 -6.93 47.94
CA LYS A 117 -18.62 -5.93 48.98
C LYS A 117 -17.85 -6.57 50.14
N LYS A 118 -16.72 -5.99 50.57
CA LYS A 118 -16.09 -6.33 51.86
C LYS A 118 -16.94 -5.71 52.97
N VAL A 119 -17.81 -6.53 53.57
CA VAL A 119 -18.47 -6.25 54.85
C VAL A 119 -17.43 -6.46 55.95
N TRP A 120 -16.96 -5.39 56.58
CA TRP A 120 -16.26 -5.50 57.86
C TRP A 120 -17.30 -5.69 58.97
N ARG A 121 -17.55 -6.94 59.36
CA ARG A 121 -18.14 -7.28 60.65
C ARG A 121 -17.09 -8.03 61.45
N LYS A 122 -16.52 -7.40 62.47
CA LYS A 122 -15.89 -8.10 63.59
C LYS A 122 -16.98 -8.35 64.63
N ASN A 123 -17.07 -9.60 65.04
CA ASN A 123 -18.09 -10.18 65.89
C ASN A 123 -18.06 -9.64 67.32
N ASN A 124 -19.25 -9.65 67.91
CA ASN A 124 -19.57 -9.46 69.33
C ASN A 124 -18.68 -10.30 70.25
N PHE A 125 -18.22 -9.70 71.35
CA PHE A 125 -17.94 -10.42 72.58
C PHE A 125 -18.94 -9.94 73.64
N HIS A 126 -19.82 -10.87 74.04
CA HIS A 126 -20.70 -10.73 75.18
C HIS A 126 -19.96 -11.01 76.49
N LYS A 127 -20.47 -10.39 77.56
CA LYS A 127 -20.49 -10.73 79.00
C LYS A 127 -20.17 -9.44 79.77
N GLY A 128 -21.01 -8.87 80.61
CA GLY A 128 -22.21 -9.35 81.30
C GLY A 128 -22.13 -8.90 82.76
N ILE A 129 -23.20 -8.25 83.22
CA ILE A 129 -23.76 -8.37 84.58
C ILE A 129 -22.85 -7.97 85.76
N ASN A 130 -22.98 -6.72 86.25
CA ASN A 130 -23.70 -6.29 87.47
C ASN A 130 -23.20 -4.90 87.90
#